data_AF-A0A226M6P9-F1
#
_entry.id   AF-A0A226M6P9-F1
#
_cell.length_a   1.000
_cell.length_b   1.000
_cell.length_c   1.000
_cell.angle_alpha   90.00
_cell.angle_beta   90.00
_cell.angle_gamma   90.00
#
_symmetry.space_group_name_H-M   'P 1'
#
loop_
_entity.id
_entity.type
_entity.pdbx_description
1 polymer ?
#
loop_
_entity_poly.entity_id
_entity_poly.type
_entity_poly.pdbx_seq_one_letter_code
_entity_poly.pdbx_strand_id
1 'polypeptide(L)'
;QTFKVVFDTGSANLWVPSCKCSPLYSACISHSRYDSSKSRTYIANGTSFAIRYGTGSVKGFLSQDVVMVSDIPIIQVFAEATVLPAFPFIFARFDGVLGMGYPSQAIDGITPVFDRILSQQILKEDVFSVYYSRTSK
;
A
#
# COMPACT_ATOMS: atom_id res chain seq x y z
N GLN A 1 5.66 -0.54 11.78
CA GLN A 1 6.63 -0.06 10.76
C GLN A 1 5.95 1.07 10.00
N THR A 2 6.58 2.22 9.82
CA THR A 2 5.92 3.43 9.28
C THR A 2 6.31 3.64 7.82
N PHE A 3 5.33 3.96 6.97
CA PHE A 3 5.51 4.21 5.54
C PHE A 3 4.82 5.51 5.15
N LYS A 4 5.47 6.25 4.24
CA LYS A 4 4.84 7.37 3.54
C LYS A 4 4.08 6.81 2.35
N VAL A 5 2.78 7.02 2.29
CA VAL A 5 1.95 6.52 1.19
C VAL A 5 1.20 7.65 0.51
N VAL A 6 0.97 7.51 -0.79
CA VAL A 6 0.00 8.35 -1.50
C VAL A 6 -1.38 7.75 -1.31
N PHE A 7 -2.33 8.58 -0.90
CA PHE A 7 -3.75 8.23 -0.91
C PHE A 7 -4.26 8.41 -2.34
N ASP A 8 -4.57 7.31 -3.02
CA ASP A 8 -4.90 7.30 -4.44
C ASP A 8 -6.33 6.83 -4.66
N THR A 9 -7.22 7.74 -5.04
CA THR A 9 -8.62 7.41 -5.37
C THR A 9 -8.77 6.71 -6.73
N GLY A 10 -7.71 6.63 -7.53
CA GLY A 10 -7.69 5.95 -8.84
C GLY A 10 -7.36 4.46 -8.76
N SER A 11 -6.96 3.95 -7.59
CA SER A 11 -6.67 2.54 -7.36
C SER A 11 -7.25 2.05 -6.03
N ALA A 12 -7.33 0.74 -5.83
CA ALA A 12 -8.01 0.14 -4.67
C ALA A 12 -7.11 -0.76 -3.80
N ASN A 13 -5.89 -1.05 -4.23
CA ASN A 13 -4.96 -1.90 -3.48
C ASN A 13 -3.98 -1.06 -2.64
N LEU A 14 -3.64 -1.57 -1.45
CA LEU A 14 -2.50 -1.10 -0.67
C LEU A 14 -1.25 -1.90 -1.07
N TRP A 15 -0.14 -1.21 -1.34
CA TRP A 15 1.16 -1.85 -1.51
C TRP A 15 2.30 -1.01 -0.93
N VAL A 16 3.32 -1.71 -0.42
CA VAL A 16 4.56 -1.11 0.11
C VAL A 16 5.77 -1.94 -0.32
N PRO A 17 7.00 -1.36 -0.35
CA PRO A 17 8.21 -2.10 -0.69
C PRO A 17 8.50 -3.20 0.35
N SER A 18 8.92 -4.38 -0.09
CA SER A 18 9.30 -5.49 0.78
C SER A 18 10.79 -5.47 1.12
N CYS A 19 11.17 -5.98 2.30
CA CYS A 19 12.56 -6.28 2.63
C CYS A 19 13.16 -7.36 1.71
N LYS A 20 12.31 -8.16 1.06
CA LYS A 20 12.69 -9.15 0.05
C LYS A 20 12.89 -8.55 -1.35
N CYS A 21 12.68 -7.24 -1.52
CA CYS A 21 13.01 -6.59 -2.78
C CYS A 21 14.52 -6.60 -3.03
N SER A 22 14.92 -7.04 -4.23
CA SER A 22 16.33 -7.14 -4.59
C SER A 22 17.01 -5.77 -4.55
N PRO A 23 18.24 -5.67 -4.00
CA PRO A 23 19.05 -4.45 -4.04
C PRO A 23 19.33 -3.95 -5.47
N LEU A 24 19.18 -4.81 -6.48
CA LEU A 24 19.30 -4.43 -7.89
C LEU A 24 18.22 -3.42 -8.32
N TYR A 25 17.09 -3.34 -7.61
CA TYR A 25 16.09 -2.30 -7.81
C TYR A 25 16.41 -1.09 -6.93
N SER A 26 16.98 -0.05 -7.53
CA SER A 26 17.39 1.18 -6.84
C SER A 26 16.26 1.83 -6.03
N ALA A 27 15.03 1.77 -6.52
CA ALA A 27 13.85 2.26 -5.80
C ALA A 27 13.60 1.53 -4.47
N CYS A 28 14.04 0.28 -4.29
CA CYS A 28 13.87 -0.44 -3.03
C CYS A 28 14.91 -0.06 -1.97
N ILE A 29 16.08 0.45 -2.38
CA ILE A 29 17.13 0.88 -1.44
C ILE A 29 16.78 2.25 -0.83
N SER A 30 16.18 3.14 -1.62
CA SER A 30 15.89 4.51 -1.21
C SER A 30 14.63 4.68 -0.34
N HIS A 31 13.81 3.63 -0.19
CA HIS A 31 12.53 3.68 0.51
C HIS A 31 12.49 2.78 1.75
N SER A 32 11.56 3.09 2.64
CA SER A 32 11.21 2.21 3.75
C SER A 32 10.71 0.88 3.21
N ARG A 33 11.14 -0.23 3.83
CA ARG A 33 10.79 -1.59 3.42
C ARG A 33 10.11 -2.33 4.56
N TYR A 34 9.00 -2.97 4.24
CA TYR A 34 8.27 -3.83 5.16
C TYR A 34 9.02 -5.13 5.40
N ASP A 35 9.26 -5.42 6.67
CA ASP A 35 9.93 -6.60 7.16
C ASP A 35 8.96 -7.43 8.00
N SER A 36 8.38 -8.46 7.39
CA SER A 36 7.43 -9.37 8.06
C SER A 36 8.03 -10.08 9.27
N SER A 37 9.36 -10.30 9.30
CA SER A 37 10.02 -10.97 10.43
C SER A 37 9.97 -10.17 11.74
N LYS A 38 9.74 -8.85 11.65
CA LYS A 38 9.62 -7.94 12.79
C LYS A 38 8.18 -7.70 13.25
N SER A 39 7.19 -8.24 12.53
CA SER A 39 5.79 -8.10 12.89
C SER A 39 5.29 -9.35 13.63
N ARG A 40 4.64 -9.14 14.78
CA ARG A 40 4.02 -10.23 15.56
C ARG A 40 2.60 -10.56 15.09
N THR A 41 1.99 -9.67 14.32
CA THR A 41 0.62 -9.79 13.79
C THR A 41 0.58 -10.21 12.32
N TYR A 42 1.76 -10.33 11.70
CA TYR A 42 1.90 -10.78 10.32
C TYR A 42 1.38 -12.21 10.14
N ILE A 43 0.58 -12.38 9.08
CA ILE A 43 0.10 -13.66 8.58
C ILE A 43 0.52 -13.77 7.12
N ALA A 44 1.25 -14.84 6.81
CA ALA A 44 1.69 -15.12 5.45
C ALA A 44 0.50 -15.44 4.53
N ASN A 45 0.52 -14.90 3.31
CA ASN A 45 -0.41 -15.27 2.24
C ASN A 45 0.38 -15.82 1.04
N GLY A 46 1.32 -15.04 0.49
CA GLY A 46 2.29 -15.51 -0.49
C GLY A 46 1.78 -15.62 -1.93
N THR A 47 0.48 -15.38 -2.16
CA THR A 47 -0.10 -15.28 -3.51
C THR A 47 0.62 -14.20 -4.31
N SER A 48 1.08 -14.54 -5.53
CA SER A 48 1.75 -13.59 -6.42
C SER A 48 0.83 -12.44 -6.79
N PHE A 49 1.38 -11.23 -6.84
CA PHE A 49 0.64 -10.01 -7.13
C PHE A 49 1.37 -9.17 -8.18
N ALA A 50 0.62 -8.53 -9.09
CA ALA A 50 1.19 -7.62 -10.08
C ALA A 50 0.21 -6.49 -10.43
N ILE A 51 0.67 -5.24 -10.28
CA ILE A 51 -0.02 -4.04 -10.78
C ILE A 51 0.70 -3.55 -12.02
N ARG A 52 -0.05 -3.28 -13.09
CA ARG A 52 0.46 -2.58 -14.26
C ARG A 52 0.18 -1.09 -14.15
N TYR A 53 1.24 -0.29 -14.02
CA TYR A 53 1.22 1.14 -14.22
C TYR A 53 1.66 1.48 -15.65
N GLY A 54 1.34 2.68 -16.12
CA GLY A 54 1.65 3.10 -17.49
C GLY A 54 3.14 3.01 -17.85
N THR A 55 4.04 3.23 -16.89
CA THR A 55 5.51 3.21 -17.08
C THR A 55 6.18 1.90 -16.65
N GLY A 56 5.42 0.91 -16.17
CA GLY A 56 5.99 -0.36 -15.71
C GLY A 56 5.07 -1.14 -14.78
N SER A 57 5.52 -2.31 -14.34
CA SER A 57 4.75 -3.15 -13.41
C SER A 57 5.38 -3.20 -12.02
N VAL A 58 4.59 -2.96 -10.99
CA VAL A 58 4.94 -3.33 -9.61
C VAL A 58 4.57 -4.80 -9.43
N LYS A 59 5.54 -5.64 -9.02
CA LYS A 59 5.29 -7.06 -8.75
C LYS A 59 5.71 -7.41 -7.34
N GLY A 60 5.07 -8.44 -6.80
CA GLY A 60 5.26 -8.82 -5.42
C GLY A 60 4.43 -10.04 -5.04
N PHE A 61 4.10 -10.12 -3.76
CA PHE A 61 3.21 -11.12 -3.21
C PHE A 61 2.31 -10.50 -2.15
N LEU A 62 1.20 -11.14 -1.85
CA LEU A 62 0.26 -10.70 -0.83
C LEU A 62 0.74 -11.11 0.56
N SER A 63 0.46 -10.22 1.52
CA SER A 63 0.69 -10.40 2.95
C SER A 63 -0.49 -9.85 3.72
N GLN A 64 -0.73 -10.37 4.92
CA GLN A 64 -1.73 -9.82 5.83
C GLN A 64 -1.05 -9.34 7.11
N ASP A 65 -1.43 -8.15 7.57
CA ASP A 65 -0.98 -7.61 8.84
C ASP A 65 -2.01 -6.59 9.38
N VAL A 66 -1.81 -6.13 10.60
CA VAL A 66 -2.51 -4.97 11.15
C VAL A 66 -1.93 -3.70 10.52
N VAL A 67 -2.79 -2.94 9.84
CA VAL A 67 -2.47 -1.63 9.28
C VAL A 67 -3.17 -0.57 10.14
N MET A 68 -2.41 0.45 10.53
CA MET A 68 -2.90 1.60 11.30
C MET A 68 -3.03 2.80 10.35
N VAL A 69 -4.24 3.34 10.20
CA VAL A 69 -4.49 4.59 9.47
C VAL A 69 -5.18 5.58 10.41
N SER A 70 -4.50 6.69 10.74
CA SER A 70 -5.03 7.70 11.67
C SER A 70 -5.55 7.10 12.99
N ASP A 71 -4.76 6.19 13.59
CA ASP A 71 -5.07 5.46 14.83
C ASP A 71 -6.18 4.41 14.76
N ILE A 72 -6.69 4.10 13.56
CA ILE A 72 -7.67 3.03 13.34
C ILE A 72 -6.92 1.74 12.95
N PRO A 73 -6.93 0.69 13.80
CA PRO A 73 -6.38 -0.61 13.45
C PRO A 73 -7.32 -1.39 12.52
N ILE A 74 -6.81 -1.83 11.37
CA ILE A 74 -7.52 -2.77 10.48
C ILE A 74 -6.65 -4.00 10.18
N ILE A 75 -7.27 -5.17 10.08
CA ILE A 75 -6.61 -6.35 9.50
C ILE A 75 -6.71 -6.22 7.99
N GLN A 76 -5.57 -6.02 7.32
CA GLN A 76 -5.53 -5.72 5.89
C GLN A 76 -4.64 -6.71 5.15
N VAL A 77 -5.14 -7.18 4.00
CA VAL A 77 -4.31 -7.85 2.99
C VAL A 77 -3.73 -6.78 2.08
N PHE A 78 -2.41 -6.75 1.93
CA PHE A 78 -1.70 -5.78 1.10
C PHE A 78 -0.58 -6.47 0.32
N ALA A 79 -0.06 -5.79 -0.70
CA ALA A 79 1.04 -6.31 -1.49
C ALA A 79 2.41 -5.85 -0.97
N GLU A 80 3.29 -6.82 -0.79
CA GLU A 80 4.71 -6.63 -0.59
C GLU A 80 5.42 -6.58 -1.95
N ALA A 81 5.83 -5.39 -2.38
CA ALA A 81 6.49 -5.19 -3.67
C ALA A 81 7.95 -5.67 -3.62
N THR A 82 8.29 -6.65 -4.47
CA THR A 82 9.65 -7.18 -4.64
C THR A 82 10.32 -6.69 -5.92
N VAL A 83 9.54 -6.12 -6.84
CA VAL A 83 9.99 -5.50 -8.09
C VAL A 83 9.31 -4.14 -8.21
N LEU A 84 10.12 -3.08 -8.19
CA LEU A 84 9.69 -1.71 -8.43
C LEU A 84 10.46 -1.14 -9.64
N PRO A 85 9.79 -0.59 -10.66
CA PRO A 85 10.50 0.06 -11.76
C PRO A 85 11.23 1.30 -11.25
N ALA A 86 12.43 1.57 -11.78
CA ALA A 86 13.24 2.70 -11.33
C ALA A 86 12.54 4.05 -11.59
N PHE A 87 11.90 4.23 -12.74
CA PHE A 87 11.10 5.41 -13.04
C PHE A 87 9.60 5.09 -12.96
N PRO A 88 8.77 5.90 -12.28
CA PRO A 88 9.09 7.15 -11.57
C PRO A 88 9.54 6.97 -10.11
N PHE A 89 9.54 5.74 -9.58
CA PHE A 89 9.60 5.50 -8.13
C PHE A 89 10.92 5.91 -7.46
N ILE A 90 12.05 5.97 -8.15
CA ILE A 90 13.33 6.41 -7.56
C ILE A 90 13.31 7.88 -7.10
N PHE A 91 12.47 8.72 -7.73
CA PHE A 91 12.30 10.13 -7.39
C PHE A 91 11.08 10.38 -6.51
N ALA A 92 10.33 9.33 -6.17
CA ALA A 92 9.18 9.44 -5.29
C ALA A 92 9.66 9.84 -3.88
N ARG A 93 8.91 10.73 -3.23
CA ARG A 93 9.08 11.04 -1.80
C ARG A 93 8.19 10.16 -0.90
N PHE A 94 7.49 9.21 -1.50
CA PHE A 94 6.59 8.26 -0.87
C PHE A 94 7.10 6.84 -1.08
N ASP A 95 6.89 5.98 -0.09
CA ASP A 95 7.32 4.58 -0.12
C ASP A 95 6.34 3.69 -0.91
N GLY A 96 5.03 3.95 -0.80
CA GLY A 96 3.99 3.11 -1.43
C GLY A 96 2.69 3.84 -1.74
N VAL A 97 1.65 3.08 -2.05
CA VAL A 97 0.33 3.61 -2.42
C VAL A 97 -0.74 2.93 -1.58
N LEU A 98 -1.68 3.75 -1.07
CA LEU A 98 -2.88 3.32 -0.38
C LEU A 98 -4.07 3.68 -1.27
N GLY A 99 -4.62 2.65 -1.94
CA GLY A 99 -5.80 2.79 -2.78
C GLY A 99 -7.05 3.15 -1.97
N MET A 100 -7.76 4.17 -2.42
CA MET A 100 -9.02 4.69 -1.87
C MET A 100 -10.20 4.52 -2.85
N GLY A 101 -10.01 3.72 -3.90
CA GLY A 101 -11.04 3.34 -4.86
C GLY A 101 -11.94 2.20 -4.37
N TYR A 102 -12.90 1.82 -5.21
CA TYR A 102 -13.92 0.82 -4.88
C TYR A 102 -13.38 -0.62 -4.95
N PRO A 103 -13.98 -1.58 -4.22
CA PRO A 103 -13.61 -3.00 -4.28
C PRO A 103 -13.62 -3.61 -5.68
N SER A 104 -14.48 -3.12 -6.58
CA SER A 104 -14.57 -3.59 -7.96
C SER A 104 -13.31 -3.32 -8.78
N GLN A 105 -12.46 -2.38 -8.35
CA GLN A 105 -11.19 -2.03 -8.98
C GLN A 105 -10.00 -2.74 -8.31
N ALA A 106 -10.22 -3.46 -7.20
CA ALA A 106 -9.16 -4.13 -6.48
C ALA A 106 -8.69 -5.36 -7.26
N ILE A 107 -7.39 -5.40 -7.54
CA ILE A 107 -6.73 -6.57 -8.09
C ILE A 107 -6.88 -7.72 -7.08
N ASP A 108 -7.16 -8.92 -7.60
CA ASP A 108 -7.38 -10.16 -6.84
C ASP A 108 -8.56 -10.11 -5.83
N GLY A 109 -9.51 -9.19 -6.03
CA GLY A 109 -10.71 -9.09 -5.18
C GLY A 109 -10.43 -8.70 -3.73
N ILE A 110 -9.27 -8.09 -3.48
CA ILE A 110 -8.83 -7.69 -2.14
C ILE A 110 -9.74 -6.56 -1.62
N THR A 111 -10.34 -6.75 -0.45
CA THR A 111 -11.11 -5.69 0.22
C THR A 111 -10.20 -4.47 0.49
N PRO A 112 -10.54 -3.28 -0.01
CA PRO A 112 -9.75 -2.06 0.21
C PRO A 112 -9.69 -1.64 1.68
N VAL A 113 -8.71 -0.80 1.99
CA VAL A 113 -8.48 -0.25 3.35
C VAL A 113 -9.71 0.48 3.86
N PHE A 114 -10.33 1.33 3.04
CA PHE A 114 -11.47 2.12 3.49
C PHE A 114 -12.70 1.25 3.74
N ASP A 115 -12.99 0.25 2.91
CA ASP A 115 -14.04 -0.74 3.17
C ASP A 115 -13.85 -1.51 4.49
N ARG A 116 -12.59 -1.84 4.85
CA ARG A 116 -12.29 -2.41 6.18
C ARG A 116 -12.64 -1.44 7.30
N ILE A 117 -12.34 -0.16 7.15
CA ILE A 117 -12.70 0.88 8.14
C ILE A 117 -14.23 1.02 8.25
N LEU A 118 -14.95 1.08 7.11
CA LEU A 118 -16.41 1.15 7.08
C LEU A 118 -17.05 -0.03 7.81
N SER A 119 -16.49 -1.24 7.65
CA SER A 119 -17.02 -2.46 8.30
C SER A 119 -16.94 -2.42 9.83
N GLN A 120 -16.12 -1.55 10.42
CA GLN A 120 -16.03 -1.38 11.87
C GLN A 120 -17.12 -0.47 12.43
N GLN A 121 -17.86 0.28 11.59
CA GLN A 121 -18.94 1.18 11.99
C GLN A 121 -18.53 2.23 13.04
N ILE A 122 -17.28 2.70 12.96
CA ILE A 122 -16.72 3.70 13.89
C ILE A 122 -16.78 5.13 13.34
N LEU A 123 -17.00 5.29 12.02
CA LEU A 123 -17.09 6.61 11.41
C LEU A 123 -18.46 7.22 11.69
N LYS A 124 -18.48 8.54 11.91
CA LYS A 124 -19.73 9.29 12.04
C LYS A 124 -20.51 9.31 10.72
N GLU A 125 -19.78 9.44 9.62
CA GLU A 125 -20.29 9.48 8.25
C GLU A 125 -19.33 8.65 7.39
N ASP A 126 -19.88 7.86 6.47
CA ASP A 126 -19.12 6.96 5.58
C ASP A 126 -18.46 7.72 4.43
N VAL A 127 -17.69 8.75 4.78
CA VAL A 127 -17.04 9.68 3.84
C VAL A 127 -15.61 9.99 4.27
N PHE A 128 -14.77 10.36 3.32
CA PHE A 128 -13.49 11.00 3.56
C PHE A 128 -13.38 12.26 2.71
N SER A 129 -12.51 13.20 3.11
CA SER A 129 -12.28 14.44 2.37
C SER A 129 -10.79 14.65 2.15
N VAL A 130 -10.44 15.30 1.05
CA VAL A 130 -9.05 15.55 0.64
C VAL A 130 -8.87 17.04 0.40
N TYR A 131 -7.84 17.61 1.03
CA TYR A 131 -7.46 19.01 0.87
C TYR A 131 -5.99 19.11 0.47
N TYR A 132 -5.71 19.82 -0.62
CA TYR A 132 -4.36 20.14 -1.07
C TYR A 132 -4.07 21.63 -0.89
N SER A 133 -3.05 21.96 -0.10
CA SER A 133 -2.58 23.34 0.04
C SER A 133 -1.81 23.81 -1.19
N ARG A 134 -1.77 25.12 -1.45
CA ARG A 134 -1.04 25.70 -2.60
C ARG A 134 0.48 25.55 -2.50
N THR A 135 1.02 25.37 -1.30
CA THR A 135 2.47 25.30 -1.04
C THR A 135 2.94 23.85 -0.98
N SER A 136 3.95 23.50 -1.78
CA SER A 136 4.76 22.29 -1.60
C SER A 136 5.89 22.60 -0.62
N LYS A 137 5.98 21.86 0.49
CA LYS A 137 7.16 21.89 1.38
C LYS A 137 8.19 20.85 0.95
#